data_AF-A0A068YQS2-F1
#
_entry.id   AF-A0A068YQS2-F1
#
_cell.length_a   1.000
_cell.length_b   1.000
_cell.length_c   1.000
_cell.angle_alpha   90.00
_cell.angle_beta   90.00
_cell.angle_gamma   90.00
#
_symmetry.space_group_name_H-M   'P 1'
#
loop_
_entity.id
_entity.type
_entity.pdbx_description
1 polymer ?
#
loop_
_entity_poly.entity_id
_entity_poly.type
_entity_poly.pdbx_seq_one_letter_code
_entity_poly.pdbx_strand_id
1 'polypeptide(L)'
;MLRVDQLSAQDFVGLSLGAAAQLAARVLAHVGEQSRQIESQAQAIEFRDAKIASITFELRRLKAWRFGAKTECMSAEQRQLFEETMAADQADLEAQLAALKAAFKVPGNAPDTDTPRKPKRQALPEHLKRVDHHHEPENTICDCGEAMVRIGEAMSPLNVEILFQRSRVTANPARR
;
A
#
# COMPACT_ATOMS: atom_id res chain seq x y z
N MET A 1 -27.07 -31.37 22.26
CA MET A 1 -25.79 -32.08 22.05
C MET A 1 -25.24 -32.45 23.42
N LEU A 2 -24.91 -33.72 23.63
CA LEU A 2 -24.18 -34.15 24.83
C LEU A 2 -22.79 -33.51 24.80
N ARG A 3 -22.47 -32.72 25.83
CA ARG A 3 -21.15 -32.11 26.04
C ARG A 3 -20.22 -33.17 26.61
N VAL A 4 -19.51 -33.86 25.72
CA VAL A 4 -18.60 -34.97 26.08
C VAL A 4 -17.44 -34.48 26.96
N ASP A 5 -17.12 -33.18 26.86
CA ASP A 5 -16.16 -32.44 27.70
C ASP A 5 -16.56 -32.34 29.18
N GLN A 6 -17.80 -32.66 29.54
CA GLN A 6 -18.33 -32.55 30.90
C GLN A 6 -18.44 -33.91 31.61
N LEU A 7 -18.12 -35.02 30.95
CA LEU A 7 -18.19 -36.36 31.53
C LEU A 7 -16.89 -36.67 32.27
N SER A 8 -16.99 -37.10 33.53
CA SER A 8 -15.86 -37.53 34.34
C SER A 8 -15.82 -39.06 34.46
N ALA A 9 -14.64 -39.62 34.76
CA ALA A 9 -14.52 -41.07 34.98
C ALA A 9 -15.37 -41.58 36.16
N GLN A 10 -15.70 -40.70 37.10
CA GLN A 10 -16.50 -41.02 38.29
C GLN A 10 -17.97 -41.28 37.95
N ASP A 11 -18.48 -40.69 36.86
CA ASP A 11 -19.87 -40.85 36.41
C ASP A 11 -20.18 -42.27 35.90
N PHE A 12 -19.13 -43.10 35.74
CA PHE A 12 -19.23 -44.48 35.26
C PHE A 12 -18.91 -45.52 36.34
N VAL A 13 -18.56 -45.09 37.56
CA VAL A 13 -18.22 -46.00 38.67
C VAL A 13 -19.51 -46.62 39.23
N GLY A 14 -19.51 -47.95 39.40
CA GLY A 14 -20.66 -48.70 39.95
C GLY A 14 -21.71 -49.11 38.90
N LEU A 15 -21.46 -48.87 37.61
CA LEU A 15 -22.32 -49.39 36.54
C LEU A 15 -22.32 -50.91 36.53
N SER A 16 -23.50 -51.50 36.31
CA SER A 16 -23.59 -52.93 36.04
C SER A 16 -22.94 -53.27 34.69
N LEU A 17 -22.45 -54.50 34.54
CA LEU A 17 -21.82 -54.97 33.30
C LEU A 17 -22.74 -54.76 32.08
N GLY A 18 -24.05 -54.97 32.25
CA GLY A 18 -25.04 -54.75 31.19
C GLY A 18 -25.24 -53.27 30.84
N ALA A 19 -25.24 -52.37 31.83
CA ALA A 19 -25.34 -50.93 31.59
C ALA A 19 -24.07 -50.39 30.90
N ALA A 20 -22.90 -50.87 31.31
CA ALA A 20 -21.63 -50.53 30.67
C ALA A 20 -21.58 -51.01 29.21
N ALA A 21 -22.05 -52.23 28.92
CA ALA A 21 -22.12 -52.75 27.56
C ALA A 21 -23.07 -51.95 26.65
N GLN A 22 -24.25 -51.55 27.16
CA GLN A 22 -25.18 -50.71 26.40
C GLN A 22 -24.62 -49.31 26.13
N LEU A 23 -23.94 -48.70 27.11
CA LEU A 23 -23.27 -47.43 26.94
C LEU A 23 -22.16 -47.53 25.89
N ALA A 24 -21.29 -48.53 25.98
CA ALA A 24 -20.22 -48.77 25.01
C ALA A 24 -20.78 -48.95 23.59
N ALA A 25 -21.87 -49.71 23.42
CA ALA A 25 -22.53 -49.87 22.12
C ALA A 25 -23.05 -48.54 21.56
N ARG A 26 -23.68 -47.69 22.40
CA ARG A 26 -24.15 -46.35 21.99
C ARG A 26 -23.00 -45.42 21.63
N VAL A 27 -21.90 -45.44 22.40
CA VAL A 27 -20.70 -44.63 22.10
C VAL A 27 -20.07 -45.07 20.79
N LEU A 28 -19.88 -46.38 20.57
CA LEU A 28 -19.32 -46.88 19.31
C LEU A 28 -20.19 -46.52 18.11
N ALA A 29 -21.52 -46.61 18.24
CA ALA A 29 -22.44 -46.17 17.19
C ALA A 29 -22.34 -44.66 16.93
N HIS A 30 -22.26 -43.84 17.98
CA HIS A 30 -22.14 -42.39 17.85
C HIS A 30 -20.80 -41.97 17.25
N VAL A 31 -19.70 -42.58 17.69
CA VAL A 31 -18.35 -42.35 17.13
C VAL A 31 -18.33 -42.75 15.65
N GLY A 32 -18.89 -43.91 15.30
CA GLY A 32 -18.98 -44.34 13.90
C GLY A 32 -19.76 -43.37 13.03
N GLU A 33 -20.86 -42.80 13.52
CA GLU A 33 -21.63 -41.79 12.80
C GLU A 33 -20.86 -40.47 12.67
N GLN A 34 -20.21 -40.00 13.75
CA GLN A 34 -19.38 -38.80 13.71
C GLN A 34 -18.20 -38.95 12.75
N SER A 35 -17.53 -40.12 12.72
CA SER A 35 -16.44 -40.40 11.78
C SER A 35 -16.91 -40.28 10.33
N ARG A 36 -18.06 -40.86 9.98
CA ARG A 36 -18.64 -40.72 8.62
C ARG A 36 -18.96 -39.26 8.28
N GLN A 37 -19.50 -38.52 9.25
CA GLN A 37 -19.81 -37.11 9.06
C GLN A 37 -18.54 -36.28 8.82
N ILE A 38 -17.47 -36.54 9.58
CA ILE A 38 -16.17 -35.88 9.43
C ILE A 38 -15.57 -36.20 8.06
N GLU A 39 -15.58 -37.46 7.63
CA GLU A 39 -15.08 -37.87 6.31
C GLU A 39 -15.85 -37.19 5.17
N SER A 40 -17.19 -37.15 5.25
CA SER A 40 -18.03 -36.46 4.28
C SER A 40 -17.74 -34.96 4.23
N GLN A 41 -17.55 -34.32 5.38
CA GLN A 41 -17.21 -32.91 5.45
C GLN A 41 -15.81 -32.62 4.91
N ALA A 42 -14.83 -33.49 5.21
CA ALA A 42 -13.47 -33.37 4.70
C ALA A 42 -13.45 -33.40 3.16
N GLN A 43 -14.14 -34.37 2.55
CA GLN A 43 -14.29 -34.44 1.08
C GLN A 43 -14.98 -33.20 0.50
N ALA A 44 -16.00 -32.67 1.18
CA ALA A 44 -16.69 -31.47 0.74
C ALA A 44 -15.79 -30.22 0.83
N ILE A 45 -14.90 -30.14 1.83
CA ILE A 45 -13.91 -29.07 1.97
C ILE A 45 -12.89 -29.17 0.83
N GLU A 46 -12.31 -30.35 0.59
CA GLU A 46 -11.36 -30.57 -0.49
C GLU A 46 -11.93 -30.18 -1.86
N PHE A 47 -13.18 -30.56 -2.14
CA PHE A 47 -13.86 -30.18 -3.38
C PHE A 47 -14.04 -28.67 -3.51
N ARG A 48 -14.44 -27.99 -2.42
CA ARG A 48 -14.58 -26.52 -2.40
C ARG A 48 -13.25 -25.82 -2.61
N ASP A 49 -12.18 -26.29 -1.96
CA ASP A 49 -10.84 -25.73 -2.09
C ASP A 49 -10.30 -25.88 -3.51
N ALA A 50 -10.48 -27.05 -4.13
CA ALA A 50 -10.15 -27.25 -5.54
C ALA A 50 -10.92 -26.29 -6.46
N LYS A 51 -12.22 -26.07 -6.18
CA LYS A 51 -13.04 -25.12 -6.95
C LYS A 51 -12.59 -23.68 -6.75
N ILE A 52 -12.28 -23.28 -5.52
CA ILE A 52 -11.74 -21.95 -5.19
C ILE A 52 -10.42 -21.74 -5.93
N ALA A 53 -9.51 -22.71 -5.91
CA ALA A 53 -8.23 -22.64 -6.60
C ALA A 53 -8.42 -22.44 -8.12
N SER A 54 -9.32 -23.22 -8.74
CA SER A 54 -9.67 -23.11 -10.16
C SER A 54 -10.23 -21.72 -10.52
N ILE A 55 -11.23 -21.23 -9.77
CA ILE A 55 -11.82 -19.91 -10.02
C ILE A 55 -10.79 -18.80 -9.80
N THR A 56 -9.95 -18.91 -8.78
CA THR A 56 -8.90 -17.92 -8.46
C THR A 56 -7.83 -17.86 -9.55
N PHE A 57 -7.51 -18.99 -10.18
CA PHE A 57 -6.62 -19.04 -11.33
C PHE A 57 -7.20 -18.29 -12.53
N GLU A 58 -8.45 -18.57 -12.91
CA GLU A 58 -9.10 -17.88 -14.03
C GLU A 58 -9.27 -16.38 -13.75
N LEU A 59 -9.60 -15.99 -12.52
CA LEU A 59 -9.67 -14.58 -12.12
C LEU A 59 -8.32 -13.87 -12.30
N ARG A 60 -7.20 -14.50 -11.91
CA ARG A 60 -5.86 -13.95 -12.13
C ARG A 60 -5.57 -13.78 -13.62
N ARG A 61 -5.89 -14.79 -14.44
CA ARG A 61 -5.72 -14.75 -15.89
C ARG A 61 -6.53 -13.61 -16.54
N LEU A 62 -7.80 -13.47 -16.17
CA LEU A 62 -8.66 -12.40 -16.67
C LEU A 62 -8.21 -11.01 -16.22
N LYS A 63 -7.75 -10.86 -14.97
CA LYS A 63 -7.17 -9.60 -14.48
C LYS A 63 -5.90 -9.24 -15.24
N ALA A 64 -5.01 -10.20 -15.49
CA ALA A 64 -3.81 -9.97 -16.29
C ALA A 64 -4.15 -9.62 -17.75
N TRP A 65 -5.21 -10.20 -18.32
CA TRP A 65 -5.67 -9.82 -19.66
C TRP A 65 -6.25 -8.40 -19.70
N ARG A 66 -7.08 -8.04 -18.72
CA ARG A 66 -7.81 -6.75 -18.69
C ARG A 66 -6.95 -5.57 -18.21
N PHE A 67 -6.04 -5.82 -17.27
CA PHE A 67 -5.24 -4.80 -16.59
C PHE A 67 -3.73 -5.05 -16.68
N GLY A 68 -3.29 -6.06 -17.46
CA GLY A 68 -1.87 -6.27 -17.71
C GLY A 68 -1.28 -5.15 -18.58
N ALA A 69 0.03 -5.22 -18.81
CA ALA A 69 0.88 -4.17 -19.41
C ALA A 69 0.39 -3.53 -20.73
N LYS A 70 -0.67 -4.04 -21.37
CA LYS A 70 -1.35 -3.40 -22.50
C LYS A 70 -2.11 -2.12 -22.14
N THR A 71 -2.43 -1.86 -20.88
CA THR A 71 -3.07 -0.59 -20.48
C THR A 71 -2.07 0.57 -20.29
N GLU A 72 -0.76 0.27 -20.26
CA GLU A 72 0.33 1.27 -20.23
C GLU A 72 1.22 1.25 -21.48
N CYS A 73 1.04 0.27 -22.38
CA CYS A 73 1.78 0.22 -23.63
C CYS A 73 1.14 1.13 -24.68
N MET A 74 1.82 2.24 -25.00
CA MET A 74 1.50 3.03 -26.20
C MET A 74 1.48 2.12 -27.42
N SER A 75 0.45 2.26 -28.27
CA SER A 75 0.43 1.61 -29.58
C SER A 75 1.65 2.04 -30.40
N ALA A 76 2.02 1.27 -31.44
CA ALA A 76 3.14 1.63 -32.30
C ALA A 76 2.96 3.04 -32.91
N GLU A 77 1.74 3.36 -33.34
CA GLU A 77 1.35 4.66 -33.87
C GLU A 77 1.44 5.76 -32.79
N GLN A 78 0.96 5.51 -31.57
CA GLN A 78 1.07 6.47 -30.47
C GLN A 78 2.53 6.75 -30.09
N ARG A 79 3.39 5.71 -30.10
CA ARG A 79 4.83 5.85 -29.83
C ARG A 79 5.51 6.69 -30.90
N GLN A 80 5.21 6.42 -32.17
CA GLN A 80 5.74 7.19 -33.30
C GLN A 80 5.36 8.68 -33.19
N LEU A 81 4.08 8.98 -32.91
CA LEU A 81 3.63 10.37 -32.75
C LEU A 81 4.37 11.11 -31.62
N PHE A 82 4.65 10.40 -30.53
CA PHE A 82 5.40 10.95 -29.40
C PHE A 82 6.87 11.18 -29.75
N GLU A 83 7.51 10.25 -30.46
CA GLU A 83 8.88 10.39 -30.96
C GLU A 83 9.02 11.58 -31.92
N GLU A 84 8.07 11.76 -32.85
CA GLU A 84 8.03 12.89 -33.77
C GLU A 84 7.88 14.23 -33.03
N THR A 85 6.96 14.30 -32.07
CA THR A 85 6.73 15.50 -31.24
C THR A 85 7.96 15.83 -30.39
N MET A 86 8.57 14.81 -29.76
CA MET A 86 9.80 15.00 -28.99
C MET A 86 10.96 15.50 -29.85
N ALA A 87 11.13 14.96 -31.06
CA ALA A 87 12.17 15.40 -31.98
C ALA A 87 11.96 16.87 -32.41
N ALA A 88 10.70 17.28 -32.64
CA ALA A 88 10.36 18.65 -32.97
C ALA A 88 10.67 19.61 -31.80
N ASP A 89 10.24 19.27 -30.58
CA ASP A 89 10.50 20.06 -29.38
C ASP A 89 12.00 20.18 -29.08
N GLN A 90 12.75 19.08 -29.25
CA GLN A 90 14.20 19.09 -29.08
C GLN A 90 14.87 20.02 -30.09
N ALA A 91 14.48 19.95 -31.37
CA ALA A 91 15.04 20.82 -32.40
C ALA A 91 14.75 22.30 -32.13
N ASP A 92 13.56 22.65 -31.64
CA ASP A 92 13.23 24.02 -31.26
C ASP A 92 14.10 24.52 -30.11
N LEU A 93 14.26 23.71 -29.04
CA LEU A 93 15.14 24.06 -27.93
C LEU A 93 16.60 24.21 -28.36
N GLU A 94 17.10 23.34 -29.24
CA GLU A 94 18.44 23.43 -29.81
C GLU A 94 18.62 24.71 -30.63
N ALA A 95 17.62 25.10 -31.42
CA ALA A 95 17.63 26.35 -32.19
C ALA A 95 17.62 27.58 -31.26
N GLN A 96 16.79 27.59 -30.22
CA GLN A 96 16.78 28.65 -29.21
C GLN A 96 18.15 28.76 -28.51
N LEU A 97 18.74 27.63 -28.14
CA LEU A 97 20.05 27.57 -27.50
C LEU A 97 21.15 28.09 -28.44
N ALA A 98 21.10 27.74 -29.73
CA ALA A 98 22.01 28.26 -30.74
C ALA A 98 21.87 29.78 -30.92
N ALA A 99 20.65 30.30 -30.96
CA ALA A 99 20.37 31.73 -31.05
C ALA A 99 20.90 32.48 -29.83
N LEU A 100 20.71 31.96 -28.62
CA LEU A 100 21.27 32.54 -27.39
C LEU A 100 22.81 32.53 -27.44
N LYS A 101 23.43 31.40 -27.81
CA LYS A 101 24.89 31.32 -27.96
C LYS A 101 25.43 32.34 -28.97
N ALA A 102 24.72 32.59 -30.07
CA ALA A 102 25.08 33.60 -31.06
C ALA A 102 24.92 35.02 -30.50
N ALA A 103 23.81 35.30 -29.79
CA ALA A 103 23.55 36.60 -29.18
C ALA A 103 24.54 36.97 -28.07
N PHE A 104 25.03 35.99 -27.31
CA PHE A 104 26.05 36.18 -26.26
C PHE A 104 27.49 36.07 -26.77
N LYS A 105 27.71 35.90 -28.08
CA LYS A 105 29.05 35.86 -28.68
C LYS A 105 29.62 37.28 -28.79
N VAL A 106 30.10 37.81 -27.66
CA VAL A 106 30.88 39.06 -27.61
C VAL A 106 32.27 38.78 -28.21
N PRO A 107 32.71 39.50 -29.26
CA PRO A 107 34.08 39.37 -29.76
C PRO A 107 35.03 39.94 -28.70
N GLY A 108 35.75 39.05 -28.01
CA GLY A 108 36.76 39.40 -27.01
C GLY A 108 36.60 38.78 -25.63
N ASN A 109 35.54 38.01 -25.37
CA ASN A 109 35.38 37.32 -24.08
C ASN A 109 35.33 35.81 -24.29
N ALA A 110 36.50 35.19 -24.40
CA ALA A 110 36.60 33.76 -24.14
C ALA A 110 36.32 33.57 -22.63
N PRO A 111 35.26 32.84 -22.23
CA PRO A 111 35.11 32.49 -20.83
C PRO A 111 36.17 31.43 -20.54
N ASP A 112 37.19 31.86 -19.82
CA ASP A 112 38.13 30.98 -19.16
C ASP A 112 37.37 30.08 -18.16
N THR A 113 37.83 28.83 -18.10
CA THR A 113 37.52 27.79 -17.10
C THR A 113 36.14 27.13 -17.11
N ASP A 114 36.22 25.92 -17.66
CA ASP A 114 35.44 24.70 -17.44
C ASP A 114 35.38 24.27 -15.94
N THR A 115 34.90 25.15 -15.06
CA THR A 115 34.53 24.75 -13.69
C THR A 115 33.02 24.54 -13.58
N PRO A 116 32.55 23.32 -13.25
CA PRO A 116 31.15 23.08 -12.98
C PRO A 116 30.69 23.94 -11.81
N ARG A 117 30.00 25.04 -12.09
CA ARG A 117 29.30 25.79 -11.05
C ARG A 117 28.20 24.89 -10.51
N LYS A 118 28.38 24.40 -9.27
CA LYS A 118 27.30 23.74 -8.53
C LYS A 118 26.11 24.71 -8.49
N PRO A 119 24.91 24.31 -8.97
CA PRO A 119 23.72 25.14 -8.87
C PRO A 119 23.41 25.33 -7.38
N LYS A 120 23.82 26.47 -6.83
CA LYS A 120 23.40 26.90 -5.49
C LYS A 120 22.06 27.61 -5.66
N ARG A 121 21.07 27.21 -4.87
CA ARG A 121 19.80 27.94 -4.76
C ARG A 121 20.14 29.37 -4.37
N GLN A 122 19.89 30.33 -5.26
CA GLN A 122 20.01 31.74 -4.92
C GLN A 122 18.88 32.08 -3.94
N ALA A 123 19.18 32.91 -2.94
CA ALA A 123 18.14 33.41 -2.06
C ALA A 123 17.08 34.13 -2.90
N LEU A 124 15.80 33.93 -2.54
CA LEU A 124 14.71 34.61 -3.22
C LEU A 124 14.93 36.12 -3.12
N PRO A 125 14.93 36.87 -4.25
CA PRO A 125 15.14 38.31 -4.25
C PRO A 125 14.23 39.07 -3.28
N GLU A 126 14.74 40.13 -2.64
CA GLU A 126 14.03 40.90 -1.61
C GLU A 126 12.74 41.56 -2.10
N HIS A 127 12.64 41.85 -3.40
CA HIS A 127 11.46 42.47 -4.01
C HIS A 127 10.30 41.48 -4.23
N LEU A 128 10.54 40.17 -4.10
CA LEU A 128 9.50 39.15 -4.20
C LEU A 128 8.85 38.98 -2.82
N LYS A 129 7.56 39.30 -2.75
CA LYS A 129 6.77 39.13 -1.53
C LYS A 129 6.72 37.65 -1.15
N ARG A 130 7.13 37.33 0.07
CA ARG A 130 6.84 36.04 0.69
C ARG A 130 5.39 36.07 1.14
N VAL A 131 4.60 35.11 0.68
CA VAL A 131 3.21 34.93 1.09
C VAL A 131 3.10 33.56 1.74
N ASP A 132 2.85 33.54 3.05
CA ASP A 132 2.68 32.31 3.81
C ASP A 132 1.21 31.91 3.80
N HIS A 133 0.89 30.80 3.15
CA HIS A 133 -0.45 30.21 3.14
C HIS A 133 -0.53 29.12 4.20
N HIS A 134 -1.25 29.40 5.29
CA HIS A 134 -1.51 28.42 6.34
C HIS A 134 -2.84 27.72 6.06
N HIS A 135 -2.81 26.39 6.00
CA HIS A 135 -4.00 25.56 5.81
C HIS A 135 -4.26 24.77 7.09
N GLU A 136 -5.28 25.18 7.84
CA GLU A 136 -5.75 24.46 9.01
C GLU A 136 -6.94 23.56 8.66
N PRO A 137 -7.07 22.38 9.29
CA PRO A 137 -8.27 21.57 9.17
C PRO A 137 -9.45 22.29 9.84
N GLU A 138 -10.64 22.14 9.25
CA GLU A 138 -11.87 22.76 9.74
C GLU A 138 -12.30 22.23 11.12
N ASN A 139 -11.90 21.00 11.45
CA ASN A 139 -12.14 20.39 12.76
C ASN A 139 -10.84 19.79 13.32
N THR A 140 -10.52 20.15 14.56
CA THR A 140 -9.36 19.66 15.32
C THR A 140 -9.72 18.54 16.30
N ILE A 141 -10.95 18.03 16.26
CA ILE A 141 -11.40 16.87 17.03
C ILE A 141 -11.28 15.64 16.12
N CYS A 142 -10.46 14.68 16.54
CA CYS A 142 -10.34 13.41 15.85
C CYS A 142 -11.63 12.59 16.05
N ASP A 143 -11.94 11.67 15.12
CA ASP A 143 -13.09 10.76 15.23
C ASP A 143 -13.07 9.87 16.49
N CYS A 144 -11.93 9.78 17.18
CA CYS A 144 -11.81 9.14 18.49
C CYS A 144 -12.24 10.03 19.68
N GLY A 145 -12.63 11.28 19.43
CA GLY A 145 -13.07 12.25 20.46
C GLY A 145 -11.94 13.06 21.11
N GLU A 146 -10.69 12.82 20.74
CA GLU A 146 -9.53 13.54 21.29
C GLU A 146 -9.13 14.73 20.41
N ALA A 147 -8.66 15.81 21.05
CA ALA A 147 -8.14 16.98 20.35
C ALA A 147 -6.81 16.64 19.67
N MET A 148 -6.71 17.01 18.39
CA MET A 148 -5.51 16.88 17.57
C MET A 148 -4.38 17.75 18.12
N VAL A 149 -3.20 17.16 18.32
CA VAL A 149 -1.99 17.86 18.76
C VAL A 149 -1.10 18.16 17.56
N ARG A 150 -0.65 19.41 17.42
CA ARG A 150 0.33 19.79 16.41
C ARG A 150 1.70 19.20 16.76
N ILE A 151 2.28 18.43 15.84
CA ILE A 151 3.61 17.83 15.98
C ILE A 151 4.54 18.50 14.98
N GLY A 152 5.67 19.04 15.44
CA GLY A 152 6.74 19.57 14.57
C GLY A 152 7.16 21.02 14.79
N GLU A 153 6.58 21.76 15.74
CA GLU A 153 7.04 23.10 16.11
C GLU A 153 8.01 23.06 17.31
N ALA A 154 9.21 22.53 17.10
CA ALA A 154 10.36 22.82 17.96
C ALA A 154 11.45 23.45 17.10
N MET A 155 11.45 24.77 17.02
CA MET A 155 12.51 25.51 16.35
C MET A 155 13.76 25.55 17.24
N SER A 156 14.69 24.62 17.01
CA SER A 156 16.10 24.77 17.39
C SER A 156 16.78 25.73 16.39
N PRO A 157 17.60 26.71 16.82
CA PRO A 157 18.23 27.69 15.93
C PRO A 157 19.41 27.13 15.10
N LEU A 158 19.67 25.82 15.13
CA LEU A 158 20.70 25.20 14.30
C LEU A 158 20.08 24.38 13.16
N ASN A 159 20.12 24.99 11.97
CA ASN A 159 20.09 24.40 10.63
C ASN A 159 19.68 22.92 10.53
N VAL A 160 18.45 22.69 10.09
CA VAL A 160 18.12 21.51 9.29
C VAL A 160 17.17 21.92 8.16
N GLU A 161 17.59 21.61 6.94
CA GLU A 161 16.76 21.63 5.73
C GLU A 161 15.56 20.68 5.85
N ILE A 162 14.51 20.98 5.08
CA ILE A 162 13.29 20.20 4.83
C ILE A 162 12.20 20.33 5.90
N LEU A 163 11.21 21.18 5.64
CA LEU A 163 9.84 21.02 6.14
C LEU A 163 8.89 20.94 4.96
N PHE A 164 8.74 19.73 4.43
CA PHE A 164 7.52 19.35 3.71
C PHE A 164 6.43 19.29 4.76
N GLN A 165 5.66 20.37 4.95
CA GLN A 165 4.50 20.36 5.85
C GLN A 165 3.38 19.53 5.21
N ARG A 166 3.52 18.21 5.37
CA ARG A 166 2.39 17.28 5.32
C ARG A 166 2.19 16.80 6.74
N SER A 167 1.55 17.64 7.53
CA SER A 167 1.15 17.37 8.90
C SER A 167 0.23 16.16 8.91
N ARG A 168 0.78 14.96 9.11
CA ARG A 168 -0.02 13.80 9.52
C ARG A 168 -0.24 13.95 11.02
N VAL A 169 -1.43 14.39 11.38
CA VAL A 169 -1.90 14.26 12.75
C VAL A 169 -2.30 12.81 12.95
N THR A 170 -1.64 12.13 13.88
CA THR A 170 -2.04 10.79 14.35
C THR A 170 -2.27 10.87 15.86
N ALA A 171 -3.33 10.23 16.35
CA ALA A 171 -3.59 10.09 17.78
C ALA A 171 -2.36 9.47 18.49
N ASN A 172 -1.94 10.07 19.61
CA ASN A 172 -0.76 9.64 20.36
C ASN A 172 -1.10 8.42 21.23
N PRO A 173 -0.52 7.22 20.99
CA PRO A 173 -0.86 6.03 21.76
C PRO A 173 -0.08 5.92 23.10
N ALA A 174 0.80 6.86 23.44
CA ALA A 174 1.64 6.77 24.63
C ALA A 174 1.11 7.63 25.80
N ARG A 175 0.08 7.12 26.47
CA ARG A 175 -0.21 7.33 27.91
C ARG A 175 -1.21 6.27 28.38
N ARG A 176 -0.68 5.14 28.85
CA ARG A 176 -1.29 4.31 29.88
C ARG A 176 -0.32 4.26 31.06
#